data_AF-A0A1V4EX72-F1
#
_entry.id   AF-A0A1V4EX72-F1
#
_cell.length_a   1.000
_cell.length_b   1.000
_cell.length_c   1.000
_cell.angle_alpha   90.00
_cell.angle_beta   90.00
_cell.angle_gamma   90.00
#
_symmetry.space_group_name_H-M   'P 1'
#
loop_
_entity.id
_entity.type
_entity.pdbx_description
1 polymer ?
#
loop_
_entity_poly.entity_id
_entity_poly.type
_entity_poly.pdbx_seq_one_letter_code
_entity_poly.pdbx_strand_id
1 'polypeptide(L)'
;MENVPQPRSLERLITDPMDTKKALDGSKRAQRRSKRYGDPGDRFTLAGYPFELTAVYTQQFRDISDEDAQKEGYETLSAYHRHLSEMHSNAHFGPDLTFWVHEFRAL
;
A
#
# COMPACT_ATOMS: atom_id res chain seq x y z
N MET A 1 0.77 -13.00 29.59
CA MET A 1 0.57 -11.69 28.98
C MET A 1 -0.06 -11.93 27.63
N GLU A 2 -1.38 -11.87 27.57
CA GLU A 2 -2.09 -11.91 26.29
C GLU A 2 -1.58 -10.75 25.45
N ASN A 3 -1.03 -11.08 24.28
CA ASN A 3 -0.56 -10.11 23.31
C ASN A 3 -1.80 -9.46 22.71
N VAL A 4 -2.40 -8.53 23.45
CA VAL A 4 -3.55 -7.75 23.01
C VAL A 4 -3.10 -7.08 21.71
N PRO A 5 -3.65 -7.48 20.55
CA PRO A 5 -3.29 -6.84 19.30
C PRO A 5 -3.72 -5.40 19.45
N GLN A 6 -2.76 -4.47 19.48
CA GLN A 6 -3.11 -3.05 19.39
C GLN A 6 -4.03 -2.89 18.17
N PRO A 7 -5.12 -2.10 18.24
CA PRO A 7 -5.94 -1.83 17.06
C PRO A 7 -5.01 -1.18 16.03
N ARG A 8 -4.50 -2.01 15.12
CA ARG A 8 -3.24 -1.76 14.43
C ARG A 8 -3.51 -0.65 13.44
N SER A 9 -2.59 0.31 13.35
CA SER A 9 -2.58 1.31 12.27
C SER A 9 -2.83 0.66 10.89
N LEU A 10 -2.51 -0.63 10.74
CA LEU A 10 -2.74 -1.48 9.58
C LEU A 10 -4.17 -1.47 9.03
N GLU A 11 -5.21 -1.28 9.85
CA GLU A 11 -6.59 -1.12 9.34
C GLU A 11 -6.77 0.17 8.50
N ARG A 12 -5.87 1.13 8.67
CA ARG A 12 -5.78 2.37 7.89
C ARG A 12 -4.74 2.29 6.76
N LEU A 13 -4.19 1.10 6.50
CA LEU A 13 -3.27 0.89 5.38
C LEU A 13 -4.00 1.16 4.06
N ILE A 14 -5.18 0.58 3.87
CA ILE A 14 -6.02 0.78 2.69
C ILE A 14 -7.33 1.42 3.13
N THR A 15 -7.51 2.69 2.77
CA THR A 15 -8.70 3.47 3.14
C THR A 15 -9.61 3.75 1.95
N ASP A 16 -9.09 3.64 0.73
CA ASP A 16 -9.87 3.87 -0.48
C ASP A 16 -10.69 2.60 -0.82
N PRO A 17 -12.01 2.70 -1.02
CA PRO A 17 -12.86 1.56 -1.37
C PRO A 17 -12.47 0.88 -2.70
N MET A 18 -11.96 1.64 -3.67
CA MET A 18 -11.49 1.11 -4.96
C MET A 18 -10.20 0.31 -4.76
N ASP A 19 -9.25 0.82 -3.98
CA ASP A 19 -8.03 0.06 -3.63
C ASP A 19 -8.38 -1.21 -2.85
N THR A 20 -9.37 -1.15 -1.96
CA THR A 20 -9.87 -2.32 -1.23
C THR A 20 -10.39 -3.37 -2.21
N LYS A 21 -11.18 -2.97 -3.21
CA LYS A 21 -11.68 -3.88 -4.24
C LYS A 21 -10.54 -4.51 -5.05
N LYS A 22 -9.53 -3.71 -5.44
CA LYS A 22 -8.33 -4.21 -6.14
C LYS A 22 -7.50 -5.17 -5.28
N ALA A 23 -7.44 -4.97 -3.97
CA ALA A 23 -6.77 -5.89 -3.07
C ALA A 23 -7.52 -7.23 -2.97
N LEU A 24 -8.86 -7.16 -2.94
CA LEU A 24 -9.73 -8.34 -2.90
C LEU A 24 -9.73 -9.16 -4.19
N ASP A 25 -9.64 -8.51 -5.36
CA ASP A 25 -9.53 -9.22 -6.65
C ASP A 25 -8.09 -9.68 -6.99
N GLY A 26 -7.12 -9.29 -6.17
CA GLY A 26 -5.70 -9.66 -6.30
C GLY A 26 -4.92 -8.87 -7.35
N SER A 27 -5.54 -7.86 -7.99
CA SER A 27 -4.87 -6.91 -8.89
C SER A 27 -3.96 -5.94 -8.15
N LYS A 28 -4.20 -5.71 -6.85
CA LYS A 28 -3.33 -4.94 -5.96
C LYS A 28 -2.75 -5.85 -4.88
N ARG A 29 -1.43 -5.82 -4.75
CA ARG A 29 -0.63 -6.62 -3.81
C ARG A 29 0.34 -5.80 -2.97
N ALA A 30 0.42 -4.49 -3.25
CA ALA A 30 1.23 -3.55 -2.49
C ALA A 30 0.47 -2.26 -2.25
N GLN A 31 0.83 -1.56 -1.16
CA GLN A 31 0.32 -0.23 -0.83
C GLN A 31 1.46 0.67 -0.34
N ARG A 32 1.66 1.80 -1.03
CA ARG A 32 2.57 2.87 -0.61
C ARG A 32 1.88 3.89 0.28
N ARG A 33 2.55 4.28 1.36
CA ARG A 33 2.11 5.30 2.33
C ARG A 33 3.29 6.12 2.84
N SER A 34 3.05 7.36 3.26
CA SER A 34 4.08 8.23 3.84
C SER A 34 4.58 7.78 5.22
N LYS A 35 3.85 6.87 5.89
CA LYS A 35 4.24 6.29 7.17
C LYS A 35 4.12 4.77 7.15
N ARG A 36 4.86 4.12 8.04
CA ARG A 36 4.84 2.68 8.25
C ARG A 36 3.54 2.23 8.93
N TYR A 37 3.01 1.12 8.45
CA TYR A 37 1.79 0.47 8.88
C TYR A 37 2.07 -1.02 9.03
N GLY A 38 2.51 -1.43 10.23
CA GLY A 38 2.78 -2.83 10.56
C GLY A 38 4.15 -3.35 10.12
N ASP A 39 4.35 -4.63 10.41
CA ASP A 39 5.55 -5.41 10.15
C ASP A 39 5.22 -6.68 9.32
N PRO A 40 6.18 -7.26 8.59
CA PRO A 40 5.97 -8.54 7.92
C PRO A 40 5.48 -9.62 8.90
N GLY A 41 4.45 -10.37 8.50
CA GLY A 41 3.75 -11.34 9.34
C GLY A 41 2.54 -10.78 10.10
N ASP A 42 2.37 -9.45 10.16
CA ASP A 42 1.14 -8.88 10.69
C ASP A 42 -0.06 -9.21 9.80
N ARG A 43 -1.19 -9.50 10.46
CA ARG A 43 -2.46 -9.81 9.81
C ARG A 43 -3.46 -8.70 10.01
N PHE A 44 -4.28 -8.49 8.99
CA PHE A 44 -5.36 -7.50 8.97
C PHE A 44 -6.52 -8.00 8.14
N THR A 45 -7.65 -7.31 8.26
CA THR A 45 -8.85 -7.64 7.48
C THR A 45 -9.25 -6.48 6.60
N LEU A 46 -9.53 -6.78 5.33
CA LEU A 46 -10.12 -5.84 4.38
C LEU A 46 -11.53 -6.30 4.05
N ALA A 47 -12.54 -5.50 4.37
CA ALA A 47 -13.95 -5.85 4.17
C ALA A 47 -14.33 -7.24 4.71
N GLY A 48 -13.73 -7.67 5.83
CA GLY A 48 -13.96 -8.98 6.45
C GLY A 48 -13.10 -10.12 5.90
N TYR A 49 -12.30 -9.91 4.86
CA TYR A 49 -11.37 -10.91 4.31
C TYR A 49 -9.99 -10.79 4.97
N PRO A 50 -9.35 -11.90 5.38
CA PRO A 50 -8.06 -11.88 6.03
C PRO A 50 -6.90 -11.68 5.03
N PHE A 51 -5.94 -10.85 5.41
CA PHE A 51 -4.71 -10.57 4.69
C PHE A 51 -3.51 -10.63 5.64
N GLU A 52 -2.33 -10.85 5.07
CA GLU A 52 -1.05 -10.86 5.77
C GLU A 52 -0.04 -9.96 5.04
N LEU A 53 0.69 -9.13 5.80
CA LEU A 53 1.84 -8.40 5.28
C LEU A 53 3.00 -9.36 5.00
N THR A 54 3.50 -9.36 3.78
CA THR A 54 4.64 -10.21 3.36
C THR A 54 5.96 -9.46 3.40
N ALA A 55 5.95 -8.16 3.12
CA ALA A 55 7.14 -7.32 3.15
C ALA A 55 6.79 -5.88 3.52
N VAL A 56 7.69 -5.21 4.23
CA VAL A 56 7.59 -3.79 4.57
C VAL A 56 8.96 -3.14 4.41
N TYR A 57 9.08 -2.20 3.48
CA TYR A 57 10.34 -1.54 3.15
C TYR A 57 10.11 -0.11 2.68
N THR A 58 11.18 0.66 2.53
CA THR A 58 11.13 2.03 2.01
C THR A 58 11.55 2.06 0.54
N GLN A 59 10.84 2.84 -0.28
CA GLN A 59 11.16 3.06 -1.68
C GLN A 59 11.09 4.56 -2.00
N GLN A 60 12.06 5.06 -2.76
CA GLN A 60 12.03 6.45 -3.20
C GLN A 60 11.13 6.60 -4.43
N PHE A 61 10.52 7.77 -4.58
CA PHE A 61 9.62 8.08 -5.69
C PHE A 61 10.27 7.85 -7.06
N ARG A 62 11.55 8.23 -7.19
CA ARG A 62 12.33 8.02 -8.42
C ARG A 62 12.61 6.54 -8.76
N ASP A 63 12.54 5.66 -7.77
CA ASP A 63 12.86 4.23 -7.91
C ASP A 63 11.60 3.38 -8.19
N ILE A 64 10.44 4.02 -8.37
CA ILE A 64 9.17 3.32 -8.67
C ILE A 64 9.19 2.89 -10.14
N SER A 65 9.09 1.57 -10.36
CA SER A 65 9.06 0.95 -11.68
C SER A 65 7.63 0.67 -12.20
N ASP A 66 7.50 0.21 -13.44
CA ASP A 66 6.21 -0.29 -13.95
C ASP A 66 5.73 -1.53 -13.20
N GLU A 67 6.64 -2.42 -12.77
CA GLU A 67 6.28 -3.59 -11.94
C GLU A 67 5.68 -3.14 -10.60
N ASP A 68 6.25 -2.09 -10.02
CA ASP A 68 5.77 -1.47 -8.80
C ASP A 68 4.39 -0.82 -8.93
N ALA A 69 4.11 -0.22 -10.10
CA ALA A 69 2.80 0.30 -10.43
C ALA A 69 1.78 -0.84 -10.59
N GLN A 70 2.18 -1.95 -11.22
CA GLN A 70 1.35 -3.15 -11.35
C GLN A 70 1.01 -3.76 -9.99
N LYS A 71 1.96 -3.80 -9.04
CA LYS A 71 1.69 -4.24 -7.66
C LYS A 71 0.68 -3.33 -6.94
N GLU A 72 0.59 -2.05 -7.28
CA GLU A 72 -0.42 -1.13 -6.76
C GLU A 72 -1.78 -1.24 -7.49
N GLY A 73 -1.87 -2.06 -8.55
CA GLY A 73 -3.07 -2.24 -9.37
C GLY A 73 -3.22 -1.17 -10.46
N TYR A 74 -2.10 -0.75 -11.07
CA TYR A 74 -2.05 0.15 -12.23
C TYR A 74 -1.29 -0.51 -13.39
N GLU A 75 -1.76 -0.32 -14.62
CA GLU A 75 -1.14 -0.96 -15.79
C GLU A 75 0.24 -0.41 -16.13
N THR A 76 0.47 0.88 -15.85
CA THR A 76 1.72 1.59 -16.19
C THR A 76 2.13 2.56 -15.09
N LEU A 77 3.42 2.86 -15.04
CA LEU A 77 3.99 3.87 -14.15
C LEU A 77 3.35 5.25 -14.39
N SER A 78 3.07 5.59 -15.65
CA SER A 78 2.42 6.87 -15.98
C SER A 78 1.01 6.98 -15.40
N ALA A 79 0.22 5.90 -15.44
CA ALA A 79 -1.12 5.88 -14.84
C ALA A 79 -1.03 6.03 -13.32
N TYR A 80 -0.05 5.38 -12.69
CA TYR A 80 0.20 5.50 -11.26
C TYR A 80 0.62 6.93 -10.85
N HIS A 81 1.56 7.53 -11.57
CA HIS A 81 2.00 8.92 -11.32
C HIS A 81 0.86 9.93 -11.49
N ARG A 82 0.01 9.73 -12.49
CA ARG A 82 -1.19 10.57 -12.68
C ARG A 82 -2.12 10.47 -11.48
N HIS A 83 -2.43 9.25 -11.04
CA HIS A 83 -3.30 9.02 -9.90
C HIS A 83 -2.75 9.66 -8.60
N LEU A 84 -1.45 9.51 -8.34
CA LEU A 84 -0.81 10.17 -7.19
C LEU A 84 -0.91 11.70 -7.27
N SER A 85 -0.71 12.26 -8.45
CA SER A 85 -0.82 13.70 -8.70
C SER A 85 -2.25 14.22 -8.52
N GLU A 86 -3.25 13.43 -8.92
CA GLU A 86 -4.67 13.76 -8.74
C GLU A 86 -5.07 13.73 -7.26
N MET A 87 -4.67 12.68 -6.52
CA MET A 87 -4.96 12.56 -5.10
C MET A 87 -4.32 13.65 -4.25
N HIS A 88 -3.18 14.17 -4.67
CA HIS A 88 -2.44 15.20 -3.95
C HIS A 88 -2.17 16.41 -4.84
N SER A 89 -3.24 17.09 -5.27
CA SER A 89 -3.15 18.25 -6.16
C SER A 89 -2.29 19.40 -5.62
N ASN A 90 -2.01 19.41 -4.30
CA ASN A 90 -1.16 20.40 -3.63
C ASN A 90 0.19 19.84 -3.13
N ALA A 91 0.50 18.55 -3.30
CA ALA A 91 1.77 18.00 -2.85
C ALA A 91 2.80 18.07 -3.97
N HIS A 92 3.98 18.61 -3.64
CA HIS A 92 5.12 18.59 -4.54
C HIS A 92 5.82 17.23 -4.44
N PHE A 93 5.60 16.34 -5.42
CA PHE A 93 6.27 15.04 -5.45
C PHE A 93 7.74 15.20 -5.89
N GLY A 94 8.62 15.52 -4.94
CA GLY A 94 10.06 15.55 -5.19
C GLY A 94 10.64 14.15 -5.44
N PRO A 95 11.69 14.01 -6.28
CA PRO A 95 12.30 12.72 -6.59
C PRO A 95 12.89 11.99 -5.36
N ASP A 96 13.25 12.76 -4.32
CA ASP A 96 13.79 12.25 -3.05
C ASP A 96 12.72 11.86 -2.02
N LEU A 97 11.44 11.97 -2.37
CA LEU A 97 10.37 11.52 -1.49
C LEU A 97 10.48 10.02 -1.29
N THR A 98 10.40 9.60 -0.02
CA THR A 98 10.44 8.20 0.36
C THR A 98 9.07 7.77 0.87
N PHE A 99 8.61 6.62 0.39
CA PHE A 99 7.38 5.97 0.81
C PHE A 99 7.68 4.65 1.50
N TRP A 100 6.82 4.29 2.45
CA TRP A 100 6.76 2.95 2.98
C TRP A 100 5.88 2.08 2.07
N VAL A 101 6.48 1.04 1.52
CA VAL A 101 5.81 -0.01 0.74
C VAL A 101 5.40 -1.12 1.71
N HIS A 102 4.14 -1.51 1.64
CA HIS A 102 3.60 -2.66 2.36
C HIS A 102 3.07 -3.64 1.33
N GLU A 103 3.77 -4.76 1.16
CA GLU A 103 3.30 -5.86 0.34
C GLU A 103 2.47 -6.80 1.18
N PHE A 104 1.40 -7.31 0.59
CA PHE A 104 0.45 -8.18 1.26
C PHE A 104 -0.12 -9.23 0.33
N ARG A 105 -0.70 -10.26 0.93
CA ARG A 105 -1.45 -11.32 0.24
C ARG A 105 -2.71 -11.66 1.01
N ALA A 106 -3.74 -12.10 0.27
CA ALA A 106 -4.90 -12.73 0.86
C ALA A 106 -4.50 -14.06 1.51
N LEU A 107 -5.15 -14.40 2.62
CA LEU A 107 -5.00 -15.67 3.33
C LEU A 107 -6.10 -16.67 2.96
#